data_AF-A0A4Q4VYD4-F1
#
_entry.id   AF-A0A4Q4VYD4-F1
#
_cell.length_a   1.000
_cell.length_b   1.000
_cell.length_c   1.000
_cell.angle_alpha   90.00
_cell.angle_beta   90.00
_cell.angle_gamma   90.00
#
_symmetry.space_group_name_H-M   'P 1'
#
loop_
_entity.id
_entity.type
_entity.pdbx_description
1 polymer ?
#
loop_
_entity_poly.entity_id
_entity_poly.type
_entity_poly.pdbx_seq_one_letter_code
_entity_poly.pdbx_strand_id
1 'polypeptide(L)'
;MQPVQVSHGKTTFAICDSLMRRGEHAVERIRGAAAGGHYHSRQRGLRRQNRSADTSTLDSSDVIIDVSELKAITFNSDKTEVTFHAGITNADMIRAAWDNDARVSTSTCNCVSLLGATLGGGLSRTQRVYGLNVDEILSLNLVDAVGNKNTVTAQSDPDLRTAWADPVVFDQSQPEQAISAINDIDLEPEMQLHLYFTVSAPDNAPTVVVLPFYLGSEEAGRQKFVPILAVGPAADGTAVLPYYVWNDAANAFCARGGRRPSYGAELKTMDPATWRGVWSEYEPFLERHPGEAGNSTVLMECYSTERHAIAISWYDGPALDDEANEFSRKARRYWTVSDEAPSPVAYINFAHGDEPPDRIYGSSLTRLQHLKRKYDPKNHFNQWFPLS
;
A
#
# COMPACT_ATOMS: atom_id res chain seq x y z
N MET A 1 -23.54 24.22 22.58
CA MET A 1 -22.09 24.26 22.33
C MET A 1 -21.80 23.29 21.19
N GLN A 2 -21.03 23.69 20.18
CA GLN A 2 -20.49 22.74 19.22
C GLN A 2 -19.28 22.06 19.91
N PRO A 3 -19.26 20.73 20.05
CA PRO A 3 -18.15 20.04 20.69
C PRO A 3 -16.86 20.28 19.90
N VAL A 4 -15.78 20.58 20.62
CA VAL A 4 -14.45 20.81 20.06
C VAL A 4 -13.88 19.49 19.53
N GLN A 5 -13.29 19.53 18.34
CA GLN A 5 -12.65 18.39 17.69
C GLN A 5 -11.36 18.02 18.42
N VAL A 6 -11.17 16.72 18.71
CA VAL A 6 -9.97 16.21 19.36
C VAL A 6 -9.20 15.31 18.39
N SER A 7 -8.00 15.70 17.97
CA SER A 7 -6.99 14.83 17.36
C SER A 7 -6.38 13.93 18.44
N HIS A 8 -6.05 12.67 18.16
CA HIS A 8 -5.75 11.70 19.23
C HIS A 8 -4.24 11.71 19.54
N GLY A 9 -3.86 12.20 20.72
CA GLY A 9 -2.48 12.60 21.01
C GLY A 9 -1.81 11.84 22.15
N LYS A 10 -0.78 11.06 21.81
CA LYS A 10 0.23 10.41 22.69
C LYS A 10 -0.30 9.22 23.50
N THR A 11 0.11 8.01 23.14
CA THR A 11 -0.11 6.81 23.99
C THR A 11 1.07 6.66 24.95
N THR A 12 0.88 6.73 26.27
CA THR A 12 1.97 6.50 27.26
C THR A 12 2.03 5.04 27.69
N PHE A 13 3.19 4.40 27.50
CA PHE A 13 3.49 3.08 28.03
C PHE A 13 4.25 3.24 29.34
N ALA A 14 3.55 3.16 30.47
CA ALA A 14 4.18 2.95 31.77
C ALA A 14 4.23 1.45 32.07
N ILE A 15 5.10 0.70 31.38
CA ILE A 15 5.48 -0.63 31.85
C ILE A 15 6.51 -0.43 32.96
N CYS A 16 6.08 -0.83 34.15
CA CYS A 16 6.60 -0.45 35.45
C CYS A 16 8.12 -0.68 35.62
N ASP A 17 8.77 0.33 36.19
CA ASP A 17 10.05 0.31 36.93
C ASP A 17 10.10 -0.73 38.09
N SER A 18 9.01 -1.50 38.27
CA SER A 18 8.86 -2.56 39.27
C SER A 18 9.09 -3.98 38.74
N LEU A 19 8.96 -4.24 37.43
CA LEU A 19 9.15 -5.60 36.87
C LEU A 19 10.63 -6.00 36.78
N MET A 20 11.53 -5.03 36.56
CA MET A 20 12.98 -5.26 36.39
C MET A 20 13.75 -5.45 37.70
N ARG A 21 13.11 -5.37 38.87
CA ARG A 21 13.75 -5.66 40.18
C ARG A 21 13.74 -7.14 40.58
N ARG A 22 13.16 -8.02 39.76
CA ARG A 22 13.17 -9.46 40.01
C ARG A 22 13.70 -10.23 38.80
N GLY A 23 15.00 -10.48 38.84
CA GLY A 23 15.60 -11.70 38.28
C GLY A 23 15.88 -11.68 36.78
N GLU A 24 17.16 -11.52 36.48
CA GLU A 24 17.82 -11.94 35.25
C GLU A 24 17.35 -13.36 34.83
N HIS A 25 17.11 -13.57 33.52
CA HIS A 25 16.84 -14.84 32.78
C HIS A 25 15.53 -14.98 31.98
N ALA A 26 14.62 -14.01 31.94
CA ALA A 26 13.39 -14.11 31.11
C ALA A 26 13.54 -13.43 29.73
N VAL A 27 14.45 -13.91 28.88
CA VAL A 27 14.49 -13.55 27.45
C VAL A 27 14.26 -14.81 26.62
N GLU A 28 13.07 -15.39 26.74
CA GLU A 28 12.57 -16.36 25.77
C GLU A 28 11.18 -15.91 25.29
N ARG A 29 11.10 -15.58 24.00
CA ARG A 29 9.90 -15.35 23.17
C ARG A 29 8.80 -14.47 23.78
N ILE A 30 9.00 -13.15 23.68
CA ILE A 30 7.89 -12.19 23.77
C ILE A 30 7.20 -12.17 22.40
N ARG A 31 6.00 -12.75 22.29
CA ARG A 31 5.11 -12.56 21.14
C ARG A 31 4.13 -11.45 21.45
N GLY A 32 4.16 -10.39 20.65
CA GLY A 32 3.35 -9.18 20.86
C GLY A 32 1.85 -9.50 20.96
N ALA A 33 1.28 -9.35 22.14
CA ALA A 33 -0.16 -9.26 22.30
C ALA A 33 -0.59 -7.86 21.86
N ALA A 34 -0.98 -7.72 20.58
CA ALA A 34 -1.85 -6.61 20.21
C ALA A 34 -3.08 -6.68 21.12
N ALA A 35 -3.45 -5.55 21.73
CA ALA A 35 -4.44 -5.45 22.79
C ALA A 35 -5.82 -6.04 22.39
N GLY A 36 -5.96 -7.35 22.52
CA GLY A 36 -7.23 -8.08 22.47
C GLY A 36 -7.72 -8.24 23.89
N GLY A 37 -8.82 -7.58 24.25
CA GLY A 37 -9.45 -7.77 25.55
C GLY A 37 -9.90 -9.24 25.70
N HIS A 38 -9.17 -10.02 26.50
CA HIS A 38 -9.54 -11.40 26.79
C HIS A 38 -10.68 -11.45 27.81
N TYR A 39 -11.79 -12.09 27.43
CA TYR A 39 -12.87 -12.45 28.33
C TYR A 39 -12.55 -13.83 28.94
N HIS A 40 -12.12 -13.89 30.20
CA HIS A 40 -12.01 -15.16 30.92
C HIS A 40 -13.37 -15.56 31.52
N SER A 41 -14.11 -16.41 30.81
CA SER A 41 -15.14 -17.24 31.45
C SER A 41 -14.65 -18.69 31.50
N ARG A 42 -14.34 -19.20 32.70
CA ARG A 42 -14.11 -20.62 32.94
C ARG A 42 -15.41 -21.40 32.69
N GLN A 43 -15.58 -21.96 31.50
CA GLN A 43 -16.53 -23.06 31.30
C GLN A 43 -15.92 -24.13 30.38
N ARG A 44 -15.87 -25.36 30.92
CA ARG A 44 -15.53 -26.58 30.17
C ARG A 44 -16.72 -26.94 29.29
N GLY A 45 -16.53 -27.06 27.97
CA GLY A 45 -17.55 -27.62 27.08
C GLY A 45 -17.50 -27.09 25.64
N LEU A 46 -17.61 -28.00 24.69
CA LEU A 46 -17.41 -27.84 23.24
C LEU A 46 -18.32 -26.83 22.50
N ARG A 47 -17.71 -26.23 21.44
CA ARG A 47 -18.21 -25.81 20.09
C ARG A 47 -18.92 -24.45 19.86
N ARG A 48 -18.09 -23.53 19.32
CA ARG A 48 -18.21 -22.64 18.12
C ARG A 48 -19.52 -21.85 17.85
N GLN A 49 -19.41 -20.51 17.94
CA GLN A 49 -19.65 -19.59 16.81
C GLN A 49 -18.99 -18.20 17.05
N ASN A 50 -18.26 -17.73 16.04
CA ASN A 50 -17.44 -16.52 15.88
C ASN A 50 -17.60 -15.35 16.87
N ARG A 51 -16.51 -15.08 17.61
CA ARG A 51 -16.00 -13.73 17.93
C ARG A 51 -14.55 -13.68 17.43
N SER A 52 -14.32 -13.03 16.30
CA SER A 52 -13.05 -13.03 15.54
C SER A 52 -11.98 -12.18 16.25
N ALA A 53 -10.71 -12.57 16.40
CA ALA A 53 -9.94 -13.67 15.80
C ALA A 53 -8.98 -14.30 16.83
N ASP A 54 -8.76 -15.61 16.72
CA ASP A 54 -7.76 -16.35 17.50
C ASP A 54 -6.40 -16.17 16.81
N THR A 55 -5.66 -15.12 17.18
CA THR A 55 -4.41 -14.73 16.49
C THR A 55 -3.15 -15.28 17.15
N SER A 56 -3.26 -16.10 18.20
CA SER A 56 -2.10 -16.59 18.94
C SER A 56 -2.31 -17.99 19.52
N THR A 57 -1.49 -18.94 19.09
CA THR A 57 -1.28 -20.19 19.83
C THR A 57 -0.31 -19.90 20.98
N LEU A 58 -0.76 -20.06 22.22
CA LEU A 58 0.07 -19.93 23.42
C LEU A 58 0.55 -21.32 23.88
N ASP A 59 1.84 -21.48 24.11
CA ASP A 59 2.43 -22.62 24.81
C ASP A 59 2.62 -22.30 26.31
N SER A 60 2.85 -23.33 27.11
CA SER A 60 3.20 -23.28 28.53
C SER A 60 4.42 -22.42 28.87
N SER A 61 5.27 -22.10 27.88
CA SER A 61 6.45 -21.26 28.02
C SER A 61 6.21 -19.78 27.69
N ASP A 62 5.05 -19.42 27.13
CA ASP A 62 4.78 -18.05 26.70
C ASP A 62 4.39 -17.14 27.88
N VAL A 63 4.77 -15.86 27.77
CA VAL A 63 4.43 -14.81 28.75
C VAL A 63 3.43 -13.84 28.13
N ILE A 64 2.33 -13.56 28.86
CA ILE A 64 1.34 -12.56 28.46
C ILE A 64 1.64 -11.23 29.15
N ILE A 65 1.82 -10.17 28.35
CA ILE A 65 1.87 -8.80 28.84
C ILE A 65 0.44 -8.27 28.89
N ASP A 66 -0.18 -8.35 30.06
CA ASP A 66 -1.52 -7.79 30.28
C ASP A 66 -1.43 -6.29 30.59
N VAL A 67 -1.93 -5.48 29.65
CA VAL A 67 -1.97 -4.02 29.76
C VAL A 67 -3.33 -3.47 30.22
N SER A 68 -4.29 -4.34 30.56
CA SER A 68 -5.67 -3.96 30.86
C SER A 68 -5.79 -2.96 32.02
N GLU A 69 -4.91 -3.04 33.01
CA GLU A 69 -4.89 -2.13 34.17
C GLU A 69 -4.25 -0.76 33.86
N LEU A 70 -3.66 -0.56 32.68
CA LEU A 70 -3.17 0.74 32.26
C LEU A 70 -4.34 1.60 31.75
N LYS A 71 -4.97 2.35 32.68
CA LYS A 71 -6.27 3.02 32.48
C LYS A 71 -6.27 4.56 32.53
N ALA A 72 -5.14 5.23 32.39
CA ALA A 72 -5.13 6.70 32.42
C ALA A 72 -5.63 7.31 31.09
N ILE A 73 -6.38 8.41 31.18
CA ILE A 73 -6.80 9.27 30.08
C ILE A 73 -6.58 10.73 30.51
N THR A 74 -5.90 11.52 29.68
CA THR A 74 -5.60 12.93 29.94
C THR A 74 -5.85 13.74 28.68
N PHE A 75 -6.74 14.71 28.75
CA PHE A 75 -6.94 15.70 27.67
C PHE A 75 -6.03 16.91 27.87
N ASN A 76 -5.53 17.49 26.79
CA ASN A 76 -4.83 18.78 26.84
C ASN A 76 -5.79 19.93 27.23
N SER A 77 -5.26 21.15 27.44
CA SER A 77 -6.03 22.26 28.01
C SER A 77 -7.17 22.75 27.12
N ASP A 78 -6.97 22.76 25.80
CA ASP A 78 -7.93 23.18 24.77
C ASP A 78 -8.78 22.01 24.25
N LYS A 79 -8.60 20.80 24.82
CA LYS A 79 -9.36 19.58 24.47
C LYS A 79 -9.24 19.20 23.01
N THR A 80 -8.15 19.58 22.36
CA THR A 80 -7.83 19.19 20.99
C THR A 80 -7.00 17.91 20.93
N GLU A 81 -6.39 17.48 22.04
CA GLU A 81 -5.61 16.25 22.13
C GLU A 81 -5.99 15.39 23.34
N VAL A 82 -5.93 14.06 23.16
CA VAL A 82 -6.12 13.09 24.26
C VAL A 82 -4.98 12.07 24.32
N THR A 83 -4.32 12.00 25.47
CA THR A 83 -3.33 10.99 25.84
C THR A 83 -4.02 9.86 26.60
N PHE A 84 -3.78 8.61 26.20
CA PHE A 84 -4.42 7.46 26.84
C PHE A 84 -3.46 6.28 26.98
N HIS A 85 -3.71 5.44 27.99
CA HIS A 85 -2.94 4.23 28.22
C HIS A 85 -3.47 3.04 27.39
N ALA A 86 -2.63 2.05 27.14
CA ALA A 86 -2.94 0.91 26.25
C ALA A 86 -4.14 0.05 26.70
N GLY A 87 -4.49 0.07 27.99
CA GLY A 87 -5.61 -0.69 28.55
C GLY A 87 -6.98 -0.06 28.31
N ILE A 88 -7.06 1.15 27.75
CA ILE A 88 -8.33 1.86 27.51
C ILE A 88 -9.21 1.15 26.49
N THR A 89 -10.48 1.00 26.82
CA THR A 89 -11.52 0.51 25.90
C THR A 89 -12.21 1.67 25.18
N ASN A 90 -12.95 1.36 24.11
CA ASN A 90 -13.80 2.37 23.46
C ASN A 90 -14.82 2.97 24.45
N ALA A 91 -15.39 2.17 25.36
CA ALA A 91 -16.32 2.68 26.38
C ALA A 91 -15.67 3.69 27.33
N ASP A 92 -14.47 3.38 27.81
CA ASP A 92 -13.70 4.26 28.71
C ASP A 92 -13.46 5.61 28.03
N MET A 93 -13.03 5.58 26.76
CA MET A 93 -12.73 6.79 25.99
C MET A 93 -13.98 7.61 25.66
N ILE A 94 -15.07 6.97 25.21
CA ILE A 94 -16.33 7.68 24.92
C ILE A 94 -16.82 8.43 26.16
N ARG A 95 -16.74 7.80 27.34
CA ARG A 95 -17.16 8.42 28.59
C ARG A 95 -16.25 9.59 28.97
N ALA A 96 -14.92 9.40 28.89
CA ALA A 96 -13.97 10.46 29.20
C ALA A 96 -14.10 11.67 28.25
N ALA A 97 -14.32 11.42 26.95
CA ALA A 97 -14.57 12.46 25.96
C ALA A 97 -15.85 13.24 26.28
N TRP A 98 -16.95 12.54 26.57
CA TRP A 98 -18.20 13.17 26.97
C TRP A 98 -18.05 14.06 28.21
N ASP A 99 -17.38 13.56 29.24
CA ASP A 99 -17.15 14.31 30.50
C ASP A 99 -16.21 15.52 30.31
N ASN A 100 -15.47 15.59 29.20
CA ASN A 100 -14.55 16.68 28.85
C ASN A 100 -15.10 17.63 27.77
N ASP A 101 -16.39 17.55 27.41
CA ASP A 101 -17.00 18.30 26.29
C ASP A 101 -16.22 18.14 24.96
N ALA A 102 -15.70 16.94 24.77
CA ALA A 102 -14.82 16.56 23.68
C ALA A 102 -15.46 15.46 22.83
N ARG A 103 -15.02 15.34 21.58
CA ARG A 103 -15.35 14.21 20.71
C ARG A 103 -14.11 13.51 20.21
N VAL A 104 -14.04 12.22 20.53
CA VAL A 104 -12.93 11.32 20.19
C VAL A 104 -13.51 10.24 19.27
N SER A 105 -12.87 10.01 18.13
CA SER A 105 -13.24 8.96 17.18
C SER A 105 -12.89 7.61 17.83
N THR A 106 -13.82 6.67 17.87
CA THR A 106 -13.57 5.33 18.42
C THR A 106 -14.10 4.27 17.46
N SER A 107 -13.61 3.05 17.61
CA SER A 107 -14.25 1.91 16.96
C SER A 107 -15.66 1.67 17.52
N THR A 108 -16.43 0.82 16.83
CA THR A 108 -17.88 0.72 17.07
C THR A 108 -18.30 -0.02 18.34
N CYS A 109 -17.52 -1.01 18.79
CA CYS A 109 -17.87 -1.87 19.93
C CYS A 109 -17.22 -1.38 21.22
N ASN A 110 -18.04 -1.09 22.23
CA ASN A 110 -17.63 -0.54 23.53
C ASN A 110 -16.57 -1.36 24.29
N CYS A 111 -16.65 -2.70 24.22
CA CYS A 111 -15.75 -3.58 24.95
C CYS A 111 -14.37 -3.77 24.30
N VAL A 112 -14.19 -3.30 23.06
CA VAL A 112 -12.93 -3.48 22.33
C VAL A 112 -11.89 -2.49 22.84
N SER A 113 -10.63 -2.92 22.89
CA SER A 113 -9.48 -2.04 23.17
C SER A 113 -9.46 -0.89 22.15
N LEU A 114 -9.32 0.33 22.65
CA LEU A 114 -9.14 1.49 21.79
C LEU A 114 -7.83 1.37 21.00
N LEU A 115 -6.71 1.10 21.69
CA LEU A 115 -5.40 0.99 21.05
C LEU A 115 -5.36 -0.18 20.05
N GLY A 116 -5.81 -1.37 20.48
CA GLY A 116 -5.78 -2.57 19.64
C GLY A 116 -6.58 -2.40 18.35
N ALA A 117 -7.77 -1.81 18.42
CA ALA A 117 -8.56 -1.53 17.22
C ALA A 117 -7.94 -0.44 16.35
N THR A 118 -7.37 0.60 16.96
CA THR A 118 -6.71 1.70 16.24
C THR A 118 -5.50 1.21 15.46
N LEU A 119 -4.64 0.36 16.04
CA LEU A 119 -3.47 -0.19 15.34
C LEU A 119 -3.84 -1.09 14.15
N GLY A 120 -5.05 -1.67 14.16
CA GLY A 120 -5.63 -2.38 13.03
C GLY A 120 -6.40 -1.48 12.05
N GLY A 121 -6.19 -0.16 12.09
CA GLY A 121 -6.94 0.85 11.32
C GLY A 121 -8.08 1.46 12.13
N GLY A 122 -9.02 0.63 12.61
CA GLY A 122 -10.12 1.04 13.48
C GLY A 122 -11.25 1.77 12.75
N LEU A 123 -12.30 1.02 12.41
CA LEU A 123 -13.50 1.54 11.74
C LEU A 123 -14.43 2.22 12.75
N SER A 124 -14.72 3.49 12.54
CA SER A 124 -15.53 4.32 13.43
C SER A 124 -16.88 4.69 12.82
N ARG A 125 -17.85 5.06 13.66
CA ARG A 125 -19.12 5.68 13.20
C ARG A 125 -18.89 7.03 12.53
N THR A 126 -17.71 7.61 12.71
CA THR A 126 -17.34 8.95 12.32
C THR A 126 -16.31 8.97 11.20
N GLN A 127 -16.03 7.81 10.59
CA GLN A 127 -14.91 7.64 9.67
C GLN A 127 -15.01 8.49 8.40
N ARG A 128 -16.22 8.82 7.96
CA ARG A 128 -16.42 9.69 6.79
C ARG A 128 -16.09 11.16 7.08
N VAL A 129 -15.95 11.52 8.35
CA VAL A 129 -15.60 12.88 8.79
C VAL A 129 -14.13 12.96 9.19
N TYR A 130 -13.60 11.92 9.85
CA TYR A 130 -12.27 11.94 10.47
C TYR A 130 -11.33 10.79 10.03
N GLY A 131 -11.67 10.06 8.97
CA GLY A 131 -10.87 8.89 8.57
C GLY A 131 -10.93 7.71 9.56
N LEU A 132 -10.00 6.78 9.42
CA LEU A 132 -9.83 5.65 10.33
C LEU A 132 -9.28 6.12 11.68
N ASN A 133 -9.45 5.32 12.73
CA ASN A 133 -8.86 5.65 14.04
C ASN A 133 -7.33 5.84 13.97
N VAL A 134 -6.64 5.07 13.13
CA VAL A 134 -5.18 5.15 12.94
C VAL A 134 -4.74 6.49 12.35
N ASP A 135 -5.56 7.10 11.49
CA ASP A 135 -5.26 8.37 10.82
C ASP A 135 -5.17 9.54 11.82
N GLU A 136 -5.72 9.34 13.01
CA GLU A 136 -5.79 10.34 14.08
C GLU A 136 -4.67 10.21 15.11
N ILE A 137 -3.75 9.24 14.99
CA ILE A 137 -2.60 9.07 15.91
C ILE A 137 -1.55 10.17 15.68
N LEU A 138 -1.26 10.97 16.72
CA LEU A 138 -0.15 11.93 16.69
C LEU A 138 1.20 11.32 17.12
N SER A 139 1.19 10.41 18.09
CA SER A 139 2.38 9.70 18.56
C SER A 139 2.05 8.46 19.39
N LEU A 140 3.01 7.54 19.46
CA LEU A 140 2.98 6.33 20.29
C LEU A 140 4.24 6.28 21.13
N ASN A 141 4.13 6.14 22.46
CA ASN A 141 5.26 5.56 23.19
C ASN A 141 5.27 4.05 22.90
N LEU A 142 6.43 3.40 22.90
CA LEU A 142 6.51 1.95 22.72
C LEU A 142 7.70 1.40 23.51
N VAL A 143 7.62 0.14 23.86
CA VAL A 143 8.73 -0.63 24.42
C VAL A 143 9.15 -1.62 23.35
N ASP A 144 10.40 -1.54 22.90
CA ASP A 144 10.91 -2.45 21.87
C ASP A 144 11.19 -3.86 22.43
N ALA A 145 11.60 -4.78 21.55
CA ALA A 145 11.84 -6.17 21.92
C ALA A 145 12.99 -6.38 22.93
N VAL A 146 13.87 -5.38 23.11
CA VAL A 146 14.99 -5.42 24.06
C VAL A 146 14.72 -4.59 25.32
N GLY A 147 13.54 -3.96 25.42
CA GLY A 147 13.07 -3.23 26.60
C GLY A 147 13.34 -1.71 26.57
N ASN A 148 13.84 -1.15 25.48
CA ASN A 148 14.03 0.30 25.37
C ASN A 148 12.69 1.01 25.21
N LYS A 149 12.55 2.17 25.84
CA LYS A 149 11.38 3.04 25.75
C LYS A 149 11.61 4.07 24.64
N ASN A 150 10.75 4.07 23.63
CA ASN A 150 10.80 5.01 22.51
C ASN A 150 9.50 5.82 22.43
N THR A 151 9.58 7.07 22.00
CA THR A 151 8.42 7.85 21.59
C THR A 151 8.46 8.00 20.08
N VAL A 152 7.56 7.32 19.40
CA VAL A 152 7.40 7.41 17.95
C VAL A 152 6.37 8.49 17.61
N THR A 153 6.76 9.46 16.82
CA THR A 153 5.89 10.45 16.16
C THR A 153 6.05 10.27 14.65
N ALA A 154 5.27 11.00 13.84
CA ALA A 154 5.53 11.08 12.40
C ALA A 154 6.93 11.62 12.04
N GLN A 155 7.71 12.13 13.01
CA GLN A 155 9.04 12.72 12.83
C GLN A 155 10.15 11.97 13.58
N SER A 156 9.82 11.03 14.46
CA SER A 156 10.79 10.39 15.37
C SER A 156 11.67 9.34 14.70
N ASP A 157 11.23 8.83 13.55
CA ASP A 157 11.96 7.83 12.78
C ASP A 157 12.28 8.46 11.41
N PRO A 158 13.47 9.07 11.26
CA PRO A 158 13.91 9.62 9.99
C PRO A 158 13.91 8.59 8.86
N ASP A 159 14.12 7.31 9.19
CA ASP A 159 14.21 6.23 8.20
C ASP A 159 12.83 5.95 7.58
N LEU A 160 11.72 6.25 8.28
CA LEU A 160 10.37 6.23 7.69
C LEU A 160 10.07 7.43 6.79
N ARG A 161 10.89 8.48 6.85
CA ARG A 161 10.72 9.71 6.04
C ARG A 161 11.62 9.73 4.82
N THR A 162 12.47 8.74 4.64
CA THR A 162 13.35 8.60 3.49
C THR A 162 13.33 7.18 2.94
N ALA A 163 13.57 7.03 1.65
CA ALA A 163 13.71 5.73 1.02
C ALA A 163 14.82 5.79 -0.02
N TRP A 164 15.50 4.68 -0.25
CA TRP A 164 16.39 4.55 -1.39
C TRP A 164 15.55 4.22 -2.62
N ALA A 165 15.56 5.11 -3.61
CA ALA A 165 14.75 4.97 -4.82
C ALA A 165 15.44 5.69 -5.99
N ASP A 166 14.68 6.06 -7.02
CA ASP A 166 15.10 6.74 -8.25
C ASP A 166 15.75 5.82 -9.32
N PRO A 167 15.89 6.26 -10.59
CA PRO A 167 15.98 5.34 -11.71
C PRO A 167 17.37 4.74 -11.89
N VAL A 168 17.40 3.47 -12.30
CA VAL A 168 18.51 2.89 -13.05
C VAL A 168 18.09 2.75 -14.52
N VAL A 169 18.95 3.18 -15.43
CA VAL A 169 18.65 3.31 -16.85
C VAL A 169 19.47 2.31 -17.65
N PHE A 170 18.80 1.51 -18.46
CA PHE A 170 19.39 0.52 -19.34
C PHE A 170 19.37 1.00 -20.78
N ASP A 171 20.39 0.62 -21.55
CA ASP A 171 20.42 0.90 -22.98
C ASP A 171 19.46 -0.01 -23.78
N GLN A 172 19.24 0.32 -25.05
CA GLN A 172 18.34 -0.40 -25.95
C GLN A 172 18.71 -1.87 -26.19
N SER A 173 19.96 -2.26 -25.89
CA SER A 173 20.45 -3.63 -26.06
C SER A 173 20.23 -4.51 -24.82
N GLN A 174 19.77 -3.92 -23.71
CA GLN A 174 19.62 -4.59 -22.41
C GLN A 174 18.18 -4.88 -21.91
N PRO A 175 17.07 -4.77 -22.67
CA PRO A 175 15.74 -5.01 -22.11
C PRO A 175 15.61 -6.39 -21.47
N GLU A 176 16.03 -7.44 -22.16
CA GLU A 176 15.88 -8.82 -21.70
C GLU A 176 16.65 -9.10 -20.41
N GLN A 177 17.86 -8.56 -20.29
CA GLN A 177 18.72 -8.72 -19.13
C GLN A 177 18.10 -8.01 -17.92
N ALA A 178 17.58 -6.79 -18.11
CA ALA A 178 16.86 -6.07 -17.07
C ALA A 178 15.61 -6.86 -16.61
N ILE A 179 14.80 -7.35 -17.56
CA ILE A 179 13.59 -8.12 -17.25
C ILE A 179 13.94 -9.44 -16.55
N SER A 180 15.00 -10.13 -16.98
CA SER A 180 15.47 -11.35 -16.33
C SER A 180 15.90 -11.07 -14.89
N ALA A 181 16.66 -10.00 -14.65
CA ALA A 181 17.10 -9.62 -13.33
C ALA A 181 15.94 -9.27 -12.38
N ILE A 182 14.83 -8.74 -12.89
CA ILE A 182 13.62 -8.50 -12.08
C ILE A 182 13.06 -9.82 -11.52
N ASN A 183 13.12 -10.93 -12.26
CA ASN A 183 12.64 -12.24 -11.78
C ASN A 183 13.47 -12.80 -10.64
N ASP A 184 14.74 -12.42 -10.55
CA ASP A 184 15.66 -12.91 -9.53
C ASP A 184 15.50 -12.16 -8.19
N ILE A 185 14.59 -11.19 -8.11
CA ILE A 185 14.29 -10.42 -6.92
C ILE A 185 12.99 -10.92 -6.29
N ASP A 186 13.09 -11.36 -5.03
CA ASP A 186 11.94 -11.58 -4.16
C ASP A 186 11.61 -10.27 -3.44
N LEU A 187 10.47 -9.65 -3.80
CA LEU A 187 10.08 -8.36 -3.26
C LEU A 187 9.51 -8.53 -1.84
N GLU A 188 10.20 -7.96 -0.86
CA GLU A 188 9.74 -7.85 0.53
C GLU A 188 8.71 -6.70 0.70
N PRO A 189 7.95 -6.63 1.81
CA PRO A 189 6.96 -5.57 2.04
C PRO A 189 7.49 -4.13 1.93
N GLU A 190 8.78 -3.92 2.25
CA GLU A 190 9.48 -2.64 2.18
C GLU A 190 9.97 -2.30 0.75
N MET A 191 9.77 -3.21 -0.21
CA MET A 191 10.27 -3.10 -1.58
C MET A 191 9.13 -2.93 -2.58
N GLN A 192 9.37 -2.09 -3.58
CA GLN A 192 8.60 -2.07 -4.82
C GLN A 192 9.58 -1.86 -5.99
N LEU A 193 9.15 -2.26 -7.18
CA LEU A 193 9.95 -2.07 -8.39
C LEU A 193 9.01 -1.73 -9.54
N HIS A 194 9.29 -0.64 -10.23
CA HIS A 194 8.59 -0.32 -11.47
C HIS A 194 9.55 -0.44 -12.67
N LEU A 195 9.04 -0.94 -13.80
CA LEU A 195 9.75 -0.99 -15.08
C LEU A 195 9.02 -0.08 -16.06
N TYR A 196 9.77 0.70 -16.83
CA TYR A 196 9.24 1.58 -17.86
C TYR A 196 9.99 1.34 -19.17
N PHE A 197 9.25 1.10 -20.24
CA PHE A 197 9.69 1.45 -21.58
C PHE A 197 9.21 2.87 -21.84
N THR A 198 10.17 3.77 -21.96
CA THR A 198 9.95 5.21 -22.14
C THR A 198 10.92 5.74 -23.19
N VAL A 199 10.99 7.05 -23.38
CA VAL A 199 12.05 7.70 -24.16
C VAL A 199 12.93 8.52 -23.22
N SER A 200 14.22 8.61 -23.53
CA SER A 200 15.14 9.48 -22.80
C SER A 200 15.52 10.71 -23.64
N ALA A 201 15.66 11.85 -22.98
CA ALA A 201 16.21 13.05 -23.60
C ALA A 201 17.75 12.90 -23.78
N PRO A 202 18.37 13.54 -24.79
CA PRO A 202 17.79 14.54 -25.70
C PRO A 202 17.29 13.99 -27.05
N ASP A 203 17.59 12.74 -27.37
CA ASP A 203 17.33 12.14 -28.69
C ASP A 203 15.97 11.42 -28.78
N ASN A 204 15.24 11.32 -27.66
CA ASN A 204 14.00 10.56 -27.54
C ASN A 204 14.19 9.08 -27.91
N ALA A 205 15.37 8.54 -27.65
CA ALA A 205 15.67 7.13 -27.86
C ALA A 205 14.78 6.27 -26.95
N PRO A 206 14.11 5.22 -27.49
CA PRO A 206 13.48 4.21 -26.66
C PRO A 206 14.46 3.72 -25.58
N THR A 207 14.02 3.67 -24.34
CA THR A 207 14.88 3.40 -23.18
C THR A 207 14.14 2.53 -22.18
N VAL A 208 14.86 1.63 -21.52
CA VAL A 208 14.34 0.83 -20.42
C VAL A 208 14.80 1.44 -19.10
N VAL A 209 13.84 1.81 -18.26
CA VAL A 209 14.11 2.39 -16.93
C VAL A 209 13.53 1.46 -15.88
N VAL A 210 14.33 1.10 -14.88
CA VAL A 210 13.86 0.43 -13.67
C VAL A 210 13.93 1.43 -12.53
N LEU A 211 12.83 1.55 -11.80
CA LEU A 211 12.71 2.38 -10.60
C LEU A 211 12.62 1.43 -9.40
N PRO A 212 13.76 1.02 -8.82
CA PRO A 212 13.75 0.32 -7.54
C PRO A 212 13.29 1.28 -6.45
N PHE A 213 12.70 0.73 -5.41
CA PHE A 213 12.37 1.47 -4.19
C PHE A 213 12.54 0.54 -3.01
N TYR A 214 13.21 1.05 -1.98
CA TYR A 214 13.42 0.37 -0.72
C TYR A 214 13.21 1.34 0.43
N LEU A 215 12.23 1.03 1.29
CA LEU A 215 11.99 1.77 2.53
C LEU A 215 13.06 1.39 3.57
N GLY A 216 14.19 2.09 3.52
CA GLY A 216 15.32 1.88 4.42
C GLY A 216 16.58 2.58 3.94
N SER A 217 17.74 2.11 4.41
CA SER A 217 19.03 2.68 4.05
C SER A 217 19.46 2.33 2.62
N GLU A 218 20.27 3.19 2.00
CA GLU A 218 20.86 2.94 0.67
C GLU A 218 21.66 1.64 0.64
N GLU A 219 22.48 1.36 1.65
CA GLU A 219 23.30 0.15 1.72
C GLU A 219 22.43 -1.11 1.63
N ALA A 220 21.34 -1.17 2.41
CA ALA A 220 20.41 -2.29 2.39
C ALA A 220 19.62 -2.35 1.06
N GLY A 221 19.16 -1.21 0.54
CA GLY A 221 18.47 -1.14 -0.76
C GLY A 221 19.35 -1.66 -1.90
N ARG A 222 20.60 -1.20 -1.99
CA ARG A 222 21.56 -1.67 -2.98
C ARG A 222 21.83 -3.17 -2.88
N GLN A 223 21.90 -3.72 -1.66
CA GLN A 223 22.07 -5.16 -1.45
C GLN A 223 20.84 -5.96 -1.93
N LYS A 224 19.63 -5.45 -1.73
CA LYS A 224 18.39 -6.10 -2.18
C LYS A 224 18.22 -6.07 -3.70
N PHE A 225 18.71 -5.02 -4.36
CA PHE A 225 18.60 -4.82 -5.81
C PHE A 225 19.88 -5.17 -6.58
N VAL A 226 20.80 -5.95 -5.99
CA VAL A 226 22.01 -6.45 -6.67
C VAL A 226 21.73 -7.08 -8.04
N PRO A 227 20.70 -7.93 -8.24
CA PRO A 227 20.45 -8.53 -9.55
C PRO A 227 20.31 -7.50 -10.67
N ILE A 228 19.63 -6.37 -10.39
CA ILE A 228 19.42 -5.28 -11.36
C ILE A 228 20.71 -4.49 -11.57
N LEU A 229 21.41 -4.13 -10.49
CA LEU A 229 22.65 -3.36 -10.56
C LEU A 229 23.77 -4.14 -11.27
N ALA A 230 23.80 -5.47 -11.12
CA ALA A 230 24.80 -6.35 -11.72
C ALA A 230 24.65 -6.48 -13.25
N VAL A 231 23.49 -6.14 -13.83
CA VAL A 231 23.30 -6.08 -15.29
C VAL A 231 24.21 -5.02 -15.93
N GLY A 232 24.61 -4.00 -15.17
CA GLY A 232 25.43 -2.89 -15.65
C GLY A 232 24.58 -1.84 -16.37
N PRO A 233 23.74 -1.08 -15.64
CA PRO A 233 22.95 -0.01 -16.23
C PRO A 233 23.85 1.10 -16.81
N ALA A 234 23.38 1.74 -17.88
CA ALA A 234 24.04 2.87 -18.52
C ALA A 234 24.09 4.11 -17.59
N ALA A 235 23.12 4.27 -16.70
CA ALA A 235 23.13 5.28 -15.65
C ALA A 235 22.45 4.76 -14.37
N ASP A 236 22.98 5.17 -13.22
CA ASP A 236 22.40 4.93 -11.90
C ASP A 236 22.12 6.30 -11.26
N GLY A 237 20.84 6.67 -11.21
CA GLY A 237 20.35 7.89 -10.58
C GLY A 237 19.80 7.66 -9.18
N THR A 238 19.98 6.47 -8.60
CA THR A 238 19.39 6.14 -7.31
C THR A 238 19.95 7.00 -6.17
N ALA A 239 19.09 7.35 -5.22
CA ALA A 239 19.47 8.18 -4.07
C ALA A 239 18.56 7.93 -2.88
N VAL A 240 18.98 8.39 -1.70
CA VAL A 240 18.10 8.51 -0.53
C VAL A 240 17.21 9.74 -0.70
N LEU A 241 15.92 9.52 -0.94
CA LEU A 241 14.94 10.56 -1.22
C LEU A 241 14.04 10.82 -0.01
N PRO A 242 13.70 12.07 0.28
CA PRO A 242 12.69 12.38 1.28
C PRO A 242 11.27 12.06 0.78
N TYR A 243 10.38 11.67 1.69
CA TYR A 243 9.01 11.24 1.40
C TYR A 243 8.23 12.14 0.42
N TYR A 244 8.39 13.45 0.53
CA TYR A 244 7.61 14.40 -0.26
C TYR A 244 7.95 14.42 -1.76
N VAL A 245 9.01 13.74 -2.20
CA VAL A 245 9.42 13.65 -3.62
C VAL A 245 9.35 12.24 -4.19
N TRP A 246 8.96 11.21 -3.42
CA TRP A 246 8.97 9.81 -3.90
C TRP A 246 8.16 9.57 -5.19
N ASN A 247 7.15 10.41 -5.43
CA ASN A 247 6.29 10.32 -6.61
C ASN A 247 6.68 11.29 -7.74
N ASP A 248 7.74 12.10 -7.58
CA ASP A 248 8.03 13.17 -8.54
C ASP A 248 8.36 12.63 -9.94
N ALA A 249 8.95 11.43 -10.04
CA ALA A 249 9.18 10.74 -11.30
C ALA A 249 7.88 10.48 -12.11
N ALA A 250 6.73 10.36 -11.44
CA ALA A 250 5.44 10.15 -12.08
C ALA A 250 4.72 11.46 -12.48
N ASN A 251 5.24 12.63 -12.11
CA ASN A 251 4.59 13.92 -12.38
C ASN A 251 4.32 14.16 -13.88
N ALA A 252 5.12 13.57 -14.76
CA ALA A 252 4.92 13.66 -16.21
C ALA A 252 3.52 13.17 -16.63
N PHE A 253 3.00 12.10 -16.01
CA PHE A 253 1.66 11.57 -16.30
C PHE A 253 0.52 12.54 -15.95
N CYS A 254 0.78 13.54 -15.09
CA CYS A 254 -0.19 14.57 -14.73
C CYS A 254 -0.34 15.67 -15.79
N ALA A 255 0.44 15.65 -16.87
CA ALA A 255 0.28 16.58 -17.98
C ALA A 255 -1.17 16.56 -18.50
N ARG A 256 -1.72 17.71 -18.90
CA ARG A 256 -3.09 17.81 -19.43
C ARG A 256 -3.09 17.76 -20.96
N GLY A 257 -4.19 17.30 -21.54
CA GLY A 257 -4.36 17.21 -22.99
C GLY A 257 -3.76 15.92 -23.58
N GLY A 258 -3.75 15.83 -24.91
CA GLY A 258 -3.38 14.62 -25.62
C GLY A 258 -4.39 13.48 -25.45
N ARG A 259 -4.17 12.42 -26.21
CA ARG A 259 -4.96 11.19 -26.20
C ARG A 259 -4.11 10.09 -25.58
N ARG A 260 -4.71 9.34 -24.65
CA ARG A 260 -4.00 8.34 -23.82
C ARG A 260 -4.79 7.04 -23.67
N PRO A 261 -5.12 6.34 -24.77
CA PRO A 261 -5.71 5.01 -24.63
C PRO A 261 -4.74 4.12 -23.85
N SER A 262 -5.28 3.46 -22.84
CA SER A 262 -4.51 2.62 -21.95
C SER A 262 -5.07 1.21 -21.95
N TYR A 263 -4.17 0.23 -21.99
CA TYR A 263 -4.51 -1.19 -22.04
C TYR A 263 -3.68 -1.93 -21.00
N GLY A 264 -4.33 -2.42 -19.94
CA GLY A 264 -3.65 -3.07 -18.82
C GLY A 264 -4.00 -4.54 -18.63
N ALA A 265 -3.16 -5.23 -17.89
CA ALA A 265 -3.37 -6.60 -17.43
C ALA A 265 -2.63 -6.84 -16.10
N GLU A 266 -3.19 -7.69 -15.24
CA GLU A 266 -2.43 -8.31 -14.16
C GLU A 266 -1.45 -9.35 -14.73
N LEU A 267 -0.25 -9.41 -14.14
CA LEU A 267 0.79 -10.35 -14.50
C LEU A 267 0.99 -11.38 -13.41
N LYS A 268 0.99 -12.66 -13.78
CA LYS A 268 1.36 -13.75 -12.87
C LYS A 268 2.87 -13.98 -12.82
N THR A 269 3.55 -13.80 -13.96
CA THR A 269 4.98 -14.01 -14.12
C THR A 269 5.58 -12.92 -15.01
N MET A 270 6.89 -12.73 -14.92
CA MET A 270 7.64 -11.76 -15.73
C MET A 270 8.44 -12.48 -16.82
N ASP A 271 7.76 -13.12 -17.76
CA ASP A 271 8.42 -13.86 -18.84
C ASP A 271 9.26 -12.91 -19.75
N PRO A 272 10.59 -13.07 -19.83
CA PRO A 272 11.44 -12.22 -20.68
C PRO A 272 11.08 -12.27 -22.17
N ALA A 273 10.54 -13.39 -22.67
CA ALA A 273 10.13 -13.49 -24.07
C ALA A 273 8.88 -12.63 -24.36
N THR A 274 7.90 -12.66 -23.46
CA THR A 274 6.70 -11.81 -23.49
C THR A 274 7.08 -10.33 -23.58
N TRP A 275 7.95 -9.86 -22.70
CA TRP A 275 8.34 -8.45 -22.66
C TRP A 275 9.24 -8.01 -23.83
N ARG A 276 10.08 -8.89 -24.35
CA ARG A 276 10.79 -8.65 -25.62
C ARG A 276 9.81 -8.46 -26.77
N GLY A 277 8.76 -9.27 -26.82
CA GLY A 277 7.68 -9.11 -27.79
C GLY A 277 7.02 -7.73 -27.70
N VAL A 278 6.75 -7.25 -26.48
CA VAL A 278 6.24 -5.89 -26.25
C VAL A 278 7.25 -4.82 -26.72
N TRP A 279 8.54 -4.99 -26.41
CA TRP A 279 9.60 -4.09 -26.87
C TRP A 279 9.66 -4.02 -28.41
N SER A 280 9.55 -5.15 -29.10
CA SER A 280 9.52 -5.24 -30.57
C SER A 280 8.29 -4.59 -31.22
N GLU A 281 7.22 -4.32 -30.46
CA GLU A 281 6.10 -3.49 -30.93
C GLU A 281 6.32 -2.00 -30.59
N TYR A 282 6.96 -1.72 -29.45
CA TYR A 282 7.15 -0.37 -28.91
C TYR A 282 8.15 0.46 -29.71
N GLU A 283 9.34 -0.08 -29.99
CA GLU A 283 10.40 0.64 -30.70
C GLU A 283 9.95 1.06 -32.12
N PRO A 284 9.42 0.17 -32.98
CA PRO A 284 8.95 0.56 -34.31
C PRO A 284 7.73 1.50 -34.29
N PHE A 285 6.93 1.49 -33.23
CA PHE A 285 5.82 2.44 -33.08
C PHE A 285 6.34 3.85 -32.84
N LEU A 286 7.36 4.01 -31.99
CA LEU A 286 7.99 5.31 -31.75
C LEU A 286 8.79 5.81 -32.97
N GLU A 287 9.53 4.93 -33.63
CA GLU A 287 10.33 5.30 -34.82
C GLU A 287 9.48 5.80 -35.99
N ARG A 288 8.26 5.28 -36.15
CA ARG A 288 7.32 5.73 -37.20
C ARG A 288 6.68 7.07 -36.88
N HIS A 289 6.62 7.46 -35.60
CA HIS A 289 5.95 8.67 -35.11
C HIS A 289 6.87 9.49 -34.18
N PRO A 290 8.07 9.89 -34.66
CA PRO A 290 9.06 10.55 -33.82
C PRO A 290 8.52 11.89 -33.32
N GLY A 291 8.54 12.09 -32.00
CA GLY A 291 8.00 13.28 -31.34
C GLY A 291 6.47 13.29 -31.19
N GLU A 292 5.72 12.79 -32.17
CA GLU A 292 4.24 12.74 -32.13
C GLU A 292 3.70 11.72 -31.11
N ALA A 293 4.35 10.56 -31.00
CA ALA A 293 4.01 9.52 -30.01
C ALA A 293 5.06 9.39 -28.90
N GLY A 294 6.00 10.34 -28.80
CA GLY A 294 7.23 10.23 -28.00
C GLY A 294 7.01 10.05 -26.50
N ASN A 295 5.85 10.43 -25.96
CA ASN A 295 5.53 10.22 -24.54
C ASN A 295 4.80 8.89 -24.27
N SER A 296 4.64 8.04 -25.28
CA SER A 296 4.03 6.73 -25.10
C SER A 296 4.89 5.91 -24.15
N THR A 297 4.25 5.15 -23.28
CA THR A 297 4.93 4.42 -22.21
C THR A 297 4.33 3.03 -22.08
N VAL A 298 5.19 2.03 -21.93
CA VAL A 298 4.78 0.75 -21.36
C VAL A 298 5.33 0.71 -19.95
N LEU A 299 4.48 0.48 -18.95
CA LEU A 299 4.93 0.38 -17.57
C LEU A 299 4.50 -0.94 -16.94
N MET A 300 5.30 -1.39 -15.99
CA MET A 300 4.96 -2.42 -15.02
C MET A 300 5.11 -1.85 -13.62
N GLU A 301 4.12 -2.09 -12.78
CA GLU A 301 4.23 -1.91 -11.33
C GLU A 301 4.31 -3.28 -10.66
N CYS A 302 5.38 -3.52 -9.90
CA CYS A 302 5.64 -4.76 -9.19
C CYS A 302 5.71 -4.47 -7.69
N TYR A 303 4.80 -5.12 -6.96
CA TYR A 303 4.73 -5.12 -5.51
C TYR A 303 5.01 -6.53 -4.98
N SER A 304 5.21 -6.66 -3.68
CA SER A 304 5.44 -7.97 -3.02
C SER A 304 4.30 -8.98 -3.23
N THR A 305 3.08 -8.51 -3.48
CA THR A 305 1.89 -9.38 -3.62
C THR A 305 1.29 -9.44 -5.02
N GLU A 306 1.57 -8.46 -5.87
CA GLU A 306 0.86 -8.28 -7.14
C GLU A 306 1.72 -7.56 -8.17
N ARG A 307 1.40 -7.79 -9.45
CA ARG A 307 2.12 -7.20 -10.58
C ARG A 307 1.12 -6.78 -11.65
N HIS A 308 1.26 -5.55 -12.13
CA HIS A 308 0.38 -5.00 -13.14
C HIS A 308 1.20 -4.40 -14.27
N ALA A 309 0.76 -4.58 -15.51
CA ALA A 309 1.32 -3.91 -16.67
C ALA A 309 0.27 -3.10 -17.40
N ILE A 310 0.69 -2.00 -18.02
CA ILE A 310 -0.17 -1.14 -18.83
C ILE A 310 0.63 -0.51 -19.95
N ALA A 311 0.08 -0.57 -21.16
CA ALA A 311 0.56 0.18 -22.31
C ALA A 311 -0.30 1.44 -22.45
N ILE A 312 0.36 2.59 -22.47
CA ILE A 312 -0.26 3.91 -22.58
C ILE A 312 0.34 4.57 -23.83
N SER A 313 -0.38 4.52 -24.95
CA SER A 313 0.00 5.35 -26.10
C SER A 313 -0.32 6.80 -25.79
N TRP A 314 0.62 7.71 -26.03
CA TRP A 314 0.41 9.13 -25.78
C TRP A 314 0.78 9.94 -27.02
N TYR A 315 -0.23 10.57 -27.61
CA TYR A 315 -0.15 11.31 -28.86
C TYR A 315 -1.18 12.45 -28.92
N ASP A 316 -1.07 13.29 -29.95
CA ASP A 316 -2.00 14.39 -30.21
C ASP A 316 -2.86 14.15 -31.46
N GLY A 317 -4.12 14.60 -31.38
CA GLY A 317 -5.06 14.51 -32.50
C GLY A 317 -5.54 13.07 -32.82
N PRO A 318 -6.63 12.92 -33.59
CA PRO A 318 -7.23 11.60 -33.84
C PRO A 318 -6.53 10.78 -34.93
N ALA A 319 -5.52 11.34 -35.61
CA ALA A 319 -4.90 10.69 -36.77
C ALA A 319 -4.16 9.38 -36.43
N LEU A 320 -3.66 9.27 -35.19
CA LEU A 320 -2.95 8.09 -34.70
C LEU A 320 -3.84 7.14 -33.89
N ASP A 321 -5.15 7.39 -33.79
CA ASP A 321 -6.06 6.60 -32.96
C ASP A 321 -5.95 5.11 -33.25
N ASP A 322 -6.10 4.70 -34.50
CA ASP A 322 -6.13 3.29 -34.87
C ASP A 322 -4.82 2.58 -34.55
N GLU A 323 -3.69 3.22 -34.90
CA GLU A 323 -2.37 2.65 -34.73
C GLU A 323 -1.92 2.60 -33.27
N ALA A 324 -2.19 3.66 -32.50
CA ALA A 324 -1.92 3.71 -31.07
C ALA A 324 -2.73 2.67 -30.30
N ASN A 325 -4.02 2.54 -30.61
CA ASN A 325 -4.86 1.49 -30.03
C ASN A 325 -4.41 0.09 -30.48
N GLU A 326 -3.91 -0.07 -31.71
CA GLU A 326 -3.35 -1.34 -32.17
C GLU A 326 -2.09 -1.74 -31.39
N PHE A 327 -1.13 -0.83 -31.27
CA PHE A 327 0.08 -1.05 -30.48
C PHE A 327 -0.27 -1.47 -29.03
N SER A 328 -1.08 -0.67 -28.32
CA SER A 328 -1.39 -0.95 -26.92
C SER A 328 -2.16 -2.26 -26.74
N ARG A 329 -3.02 -2.61 -27.70
CA ARG A 329 -3.75 -3.88 -27.70
C ARG A 329 -2.80 -5.08 -27.95
N LYS A 330 -1.80 -4.94 -28.83
CA LYS A 330 -0.78 -5.98 -29.04
C LYS A 330 0.07 -6.17 -27.80
N ALA A 331 0.53 -5.08 -27.17
CA ALA A 331 1.24 -5.14 -25.89
C ALA A 331 0.44 -5.91 -24.83
N ARG A 332 -0.84 -5.58 -24.67
CA ARG A 332 -1.74 -6.31 -23.76
C ARG A 332 -1.89 -7.79 -24.12
N ARG A 333 -1.96 -8.13 -25.42
CA ARG A 333 -2.07 -9.52 -25.86
C ARG A 333 -0.88 -10.34 -25.37
N TYR A 334 0.35 -9.83 -25.50
CA TYR A 334 1.54 -10.52 -24.99
C TYR A 334 1.38 -10.97 -23.53
N TRP A 335 0.88 -10.09 -22.66
CA TRP A 335 0.67 -10.41 -21.24
C TRP A 335 -0.45 -11.42 -20.95
N THR A 336 -1.33 -11.67 -21.92
CA THR A 336 -2.53 -12.51 -21.75
C THR A 336 -2.47 -13.83 -22.51
N VAL A 337 -1.45 -14.05 -23.35
CA VAL A 337 -1.32 -15.22 -24.24
C VAL A 337 -1.06 -16.53 -23.48
N SER A 338 -0.65 -16.48 -22.20
CA SER A 338 -0.27 -17.69 -21.44
C SER A 338 -1.43 -18.44 -20.77
N ASP A 339 -2.65 -17.92 -20.73
CA ASP A 339 -3.74 -18.54 -19.95
C ASP A 339 -4.83 -19.14 -20.85
N GLU A 340 -5.04 -20.46 -20.76
CA GLU A 340 -6.24 -21.18 -21.23
C GLU A 340 -7.53 -20.77 -20.44
N ALA A 341 -7.55 -19.61 -19.77
CA ALA A 341 -8.63 -19.11 -18.92
C ALA A 341 -9.04 -17.67 -19.31
N PRO A 342 -10.28 -17.22 -18.99
CA PRO A 342 -10.87 -16.03 -19.61
C PRO A 342 -10.25 -14.75 -19.05
N SER A 343 -9.96 -13.80 -19.95
CA SER A 343 -9.70 -12.33 -19.80
C SER A 343 -8.99 -11.87 -18.51
N PRO A 344 -7.90 -11.08 -18.60
CA PRO A 344 -7.10 -10.73 -17.43
C PRO A 344 -7.95 -10.05 -16.36
N VAL A 345 -7.72 -10.43 -15.09
CA VAL A 345 -8.10 -9.59 -13.97
C VAL A 345 -7.37 -8.27 -14.18
N ALA A 346 -8.12 -7.18 -14.17
CA ALA A 346 -7.57 -5.86 -14.39
C ALA A 346 -7.82 -5.07 -13.12
N TYR A 347 -6.74 -4.58 -12.52
CA TYR A 347 -6.84 -3.48 -11.57
C TYR A 347 -7.68 -2.38 -12.21
N ILE A 348 -8.78 -1.98 -11.57
CA ILE A 348 -9.81 -1.14 -12.20
C ILE A 348 -9.27 0.17 -12.79
N ASN A 349 -8.17 0.70 -12.25
CA ASN A 349 -7.55 1.92 -12.75
C ASN A 349 -6.70 1.68 -14.02
N PHE A 350 -6.34 0.43 -14.33
CA PHE A 350 -5.58 0.02 -15.53
C PHE A 350 -6.45 -0.73 -16.55
N ALA A 351 -7.70 -1.01 -16.19
CA ALA A 351 -8.67 -1.62 -17.09
C ALA A 351 -8.97 -0.69 -18.29
N HIS A 352 -9.20 -1.28 -19.46
CA HIS A 352 -9.47 -0.55 -20.69
C HIS A 352 -10.96 -0.20 -20.85
N GLY A 353 -11.86 -1.14 -20.53
CA GLY A 353 -13.30 -1.01 -20.78
C GLY A 353 -13.94 -2.25 -21.39
N ASP A 354 -13.14 -3.16 -21.94
CA ASP A 354 -13.57 -4.37 -22.64
C ASP A 354 -13.54 -5.62 -21.75
N GLU A 355 -13.06 -5.50 -20.51
CA GLU A 355 -13.04 -6.58 -19.53
C GLU A 355 -14.45 -6.84 -18.99
N PRO A 356 -14.81 -8.12 -18.76
CA PRO A 356 -16.09 -8.43 -18.14
C PRO A 356 -16.07 -8.00 -16.65
N PRO A 357 -17.19 -7.51 -16.08
CA PRO A 357 -17.22 -6.95 -14.73
C PRO A 357 -16.72 -7.88 -13.61
N ASP A 358 -16.82 -9.21 -13.77
CA ASP A 358 -16.28 -10.17 -12.79
C ASP A 358 -14.75 -10.13 -12.71
N ARG A 359 -14.07 -9.70 -13.78
CA ARG A 359 -12.61 -9.56 -13.83
C ARG A 359 -12.12 -8.24 -13.25
N ILE A 360 -13.01 -7.26 -13.15
CA ILE A 360 -12.72 -5.96 -12.52
C ILE A 360 -13.06 -6.00 -11.04
N TYR A 361 -14.22 -6.58 -10.68
CA TYR A 361 -14.77 -6.52 -9.32
C TYR A 361 -14.62 -7.81 -8.52
N GLY A 362 -14.23 -8.92 -9.16
CA GLY A 362 -14.01 -10.21 -8.52
C GLY A 362 -15.21 -10.69 -7.70
N SER A 363 -14.91 -11.26 -6.53
CA SER A 363 -15.91 -11.77 -5.58
C SER A 363 -16.86 -10.70 -5.03
N SER A 364 -16.50 -9.41 -5.18
CA SER A 364 -17.33 -8.30 -4.72
C SER A 364 -18.45 -7.92 -5.69
N LEU A 365 -18.42 -8.39 -6.95
CA LEU A 365 -19.35 -7.99 -8.01
C LEU A 365 -20.82 -8.06 -7.58
N THR A 366 -21.26 -9.23 -7.09
CA THR A 366 -22.66 -9.45 -6.68
C THR A 366 -23.11 -8.49 -5.59
N ARG A 367 -22.23 -8.23 -4.61
CA ARG A 367 -22.50 -7.29 -3.51
C ARG A 367 -22.59 -5.87 -4.04
N LEU A 368 -21.67 -5.46 -4.93
CA LEU A 368 -21.65 -4.13 -5.52
C LEU A 368 -22.87 -3.88 -6.40
N GLN A 369 -23.27 -4.84 -7.22
CA GLN A 369 -24.51 -4.78 -8.02
C GLN A 369 -25.77 -4.64 -7.14
N HIS A 370 -25.83 -5.36 -6.01
CA HIS A 370 -26.92 -5.19 -5.04
C HIS A 370 -26.95 -3.76 -4.46
N LEU A 371 -25.79 -3.22 -4.07
CA LEU A 371 -25.68 -1.85 -3.57
C LEU A 371 -26.04 -0.83 -4.66
N LYS A 372 -25.63 -1.06 -5.91
CA LYS A 372 -25.94 -0.22 -7.06
C LYS A 372 -27.45 -0.11 -7.29
N ARG A 373 -28.17 -1.24 -7.30
CA ARG A 373 -29.65 -1.24 -7.39
C ARG A 373 -30.33 -0.54 -6.23
N LYS A 374 -29.75 -0.58 -5.03
CA LYS A 374 -30.32 0.08 -3.85
C LYS A 374 -30.14 1.60 -3.85
N TYR A 375 -28.96 2.09 -4.23
CA TYR A 375 -28.57 3.49 -4.03
C TYR A 375 -28.50 4.31 -5.32
N ASP A 376 -28.34 3.67 -6.49
CA ASP A 376 -28.40 4.31 -7.82
C ASP A 376 -29.20 3.44 -8.80
N PRO A 377 -30.51 3.21 -8.53
CA PRO A 377 -31.37 2.33 -9.34
C PRO A 377 -31.56 2.80 -10.78
N LYS A 378 -31.25 4.08 -11.07
CA LYS A 378 -31.34 4.67 -12.42
C LYS A 378 -29.99 4.72 -13.14
N ASN A 379 -28.93 4.21 -12.52
CA ASN A 379 -27.58 4.16 -13.04
C ASN A 379 -27.05 5.52 -13.52
N HIS A 380 -27.31 6.58 -12.74
CA HIS A 380 -26.81 7.92 -13.06
C HIS A 380 -25.27 7.99 -13.03
N PHE A 381 -24.62 7.16 -12.22
CA PHE A 381 -23.15 7.07 -12.13
C PHE A 381 -22.63 5.86 -12.91
N ASN A 382 -22.57 5.96 -14.23
CA ASN A 382 -22.23 4.85 -15.14
C ASN A 382 -20.99 5.12 -16.02
N GLN A 383 -20.24 6.18 -15.72
CA GLN A 383 -19.16 6.69 -16.56
C GLN A 383 -17.93 5.77 -16.59
N TRP A 384 -17.77 4.88 -15.60
CA TRP A 384 -16.66 3.94 -15.55
C TRP A 384 -17.10 2.54 -15.12
N PHE A 385 -16.84 1.53 -15.96
CA PHE A 385 -17.17 0.11 -15.76
C PHE A 385 -18.55 -0.12 -15.11
N PRO A 386 -19.65 0.17 -15.83
CA PRO A 386 -20.97 0.27 -15.23
C PRO A 386 -21.44 -1.03 -14.59
N LEU A 387 -21.92 -0.93 -13.35
CA LEU A 387 -22.61 -2.00 -12.64
C LEU A 387 -24.12 -1.91 -12.91
N SER A 388 -24.74 -3.06 -13.21
CA SER A 388 -26.19 -3.22 -13.42
C SER A 388 -26.85 -4.08 -12.35
#